data_AF-C4V990-F1
#
_entry.id   AF-C4V990-F1
#
_cell.length_a   1.000
_cell.length_b   1.000
_cell.length_c   1.000
_cell.angle_alpha   90.00
_cell.angle_beta   90.00
_cell.angle_gamma   90.00
#
_symmetry.space_group_name_H-M   'P 1'
#
loop_
_entity.id
_entity.type
_entity.pdbx_description
1 polymer ?
#
loop_
_entity_poly.entity_id
_entity_poly.type
_entity_poly.pdbx_seq_one_letter_code
_entity_poly.pdbx_strand_id
1 'polypeptide(L)'
;MTEKVQLNLERMIPELEEYKNRGVFSAGELQKIITTRKKHEFRLQRFDKKLLDILRYIESETTLESIRDKRIKKKKLSYCYYDKRISEKIVKLYKEALYRFNDKKIIVKFTDYAIKKGLHADLKDVYATYCSKNLGDAELWIFCAIKLYEIDDIDSSRAMFLKGIRLNPEYHRLRIEFFRMEVFSILKILETNKKLGIEDDNAEDMTFIAYNIYLDTLEICENKKVIAEMTEISKCVEELHCKITSTVYKKC
;
A
#
# COMPACT_ATOMS: atom_id res chain seq x y z
N MET A 1 27.51 -0.44 -20.83
CA MET A 1 26.81 0.60 -20.03
C MET A 1 26.04 1.59 -20.90
N THR A 2 26.68 2.19 -21.90
CA THR A 2 26.06 3.19 -22.79
C THR A 2 24.89 2.66 -23.61
N GLU A 3 24.98 1.44 -24.15
CA GLU A 3 23.90 0.81 -24.93
C GLU A 3 22.60 0.64 -24.13
N LYS A 4 22.70 0.24 -22.86
CA LYS A 4 21.53 0.07 -21.99
C LYS A 4 20.86 1.41 -21.65
N VAL A 5 21.66 2.46 -21.45
CA VAL A 5 21.15 3.83 -21.27
C VAL A 5 20.45 4.30 -22.54
N GLN A 6 21.06 4.06 -23.70
CA GLN A 6 20.51 4.44 -25.00
C GLN A 6 19.16 3.77 -25.23
N LEU A 7 19.07 2.45 -25.01
CA LEU A 7 17.83 1.67 -25.14
C LEU A 7 16.72 2.18 -24.20
N ASN A 8 17.07 2.51 -22.95
CA ASN A 8 16.11 3.08 -22.00
C ASN A 8 15.58 4.44 -22.48
N LEU A 9 16.44 5.29 -23.03
CA LEU A 9 16.05 6.59 -23.56
C LEU A 9 15.17 6.44 -24.82
N GLU A 10 15.49 5.50 -25.70
CA GLU A 10 14.68 5.20 -26.90
C GLU A 10 13.25 4.78 -26.55
N ARG A 11 13.09 3.96 -25.50
CA ARG A 11 11.76 3.57 -24.98
C ARG A 11 10.94 4.75 -24.46
N MET A 12 11.58 5.87 -24.11
CA MET A 12 10.92 7.09 -23.63
C MET A 12 10.59 8.07 -24.77
N ILE A 13 11.00 7.82 -26.00
CA ILE A 13 10.72 8.73 -27.12
C ILE A 13 9.21 8.87 -27.39
N PRO A 14 8.41 7.79 -27.47
CA PRO A 14 6.99 7.91 -27.83
C PRO A 14 6.18 8.77 -26.85
N GLU A 15 6.48 8.68 -25.54
CA GLU A 15 5.80 9.53 -24.54
C GLU A 15 6.17 11.02 -24.71
N LEU A 16 7.42 11.34 -25.08
CA LEU A 16 7.87 12.72 -25.25
C LEU A 16 7.34 13.34 -26.55
N GLU A 17 7.23 12.56 -27.62
CA GLU A 17 6.58 12.98 -28.86
C GLU A 17 5.10 13.30 -28.63
N GLU A 18 4.40 12.47 -27.88
CA GLU A 18 3.00 12.71 -27.54
C GLU A 18 2.82 14.00 -26.73
N TYR A 19 3.72 14.26 -25.77
CA TYR A 19 3.71 15.52 -25.03
C TYR A 19 3.99 16.75 -25.90
N LYS A 20 4.82 16.59 -26.95
CA LYS A 20 5.07 17.64 -27.95
C LYS A 20 3.83 17.90 -28.80
N ASN A 21 3.20 16.84 -29.32
CA ASN A 21 2.03 16.90 -30.18
C ASN A 21 0.83 17.54 -29.48
N ARG A 22 0.61 17.18 -28.20
CA ARG A 22 -0.42 17.79 -27.34
C ARG A 22 -0.02 19.17 -26.79
N GLY A 23 1.20 19.63 -27.08
CA GLY A 23 1.75 20.90 -26.60
C GLY A 23 1.86 20.99 -25.08
N VAL A 24 1.99 19.89 -24.35
CA VAL A 24 2.15 19.89 -22.88
C VAL A 24 3.50 20.51 -22.49
N PHE A 25 4.53 20.24 -23.27
CA PHE A 25 5.88 20.79 -23.09
C PHE A 25 6.37 21.44 -24.38
N SER A 26 7.20 22.48 -24.25
CA SER A 26 7.88 23.08 -25.41
C SER A 26 9.09 22.24 -25.83
N ALA A 27 9.57 22.42 -27.07
CA ALA A 27 10.76 21.72 -27.55
C ALA A 27 12.00 21.94 -26.67
N GLY A 28 12.20 23.17 -26.17
CA GLY A 28 13.31 23.48 -25.26
C GLY A 28 13.19 22.79 -23.90
N GLU A 29 11.97 22.63 -23.38
CA GLU A 29 11.72 21.89 -22.14
C GLU A 29 11.93 20.38 -22.32
N LEU A 30 11.48 19.83 -23.46
CA LEU A 30 11.70 18.42 -23.78
C LEU A 30 13.19 18.07 -23.85
N GLN A 31 14.02 18.95 -24.43
CA GLN A 31 15.47 18.78 -24.40
C GLN A 31 16.04 18.78 -22.97
N LYS A 32 15.53 19.65 -22.09
CA LYS A 32 15.90 19.64 -20.66
C LYS A 32 15.47 18.35 -19.97
N ILE A 33 14.30 17.81 -20.28
CA ILE A 33 13.81 16.54 -19.74
C ILE A 33 14.71 15.38 -20.19
N ILE A 34 15.03 15.31 -21.49
CA ILE A 34 15.91 14.27 -22.06
C ILE A 34 17.30 14.33 -21.43
N THR A 35 17.91 15.51 -21.35
CA THR A 35 19.23 15.68 -20.74
C THR A 35 19.24 15.31 -19.25
N THR A 36 18.18 15.68 -18.51
CA THR A 36 18.04 15.33 -17.09
C THR A 36 17.88 13.82 -16.92
N ARG A 37 16.98 13.18 -17.66
CA ARG A 37 16.79 11.71 -17.64
C ARG A 37 18.06 10.97 -18.03
N LYS A 38 18.76 11.41 -19.08
CA LYS A 38 20.05 10.85 -19.49
C LYS A 38 21.07 10.87 -18.34
N LYS A 39 21.17 11.99 -17.60
CA LYS A 39 22.05 12.08 -16.42
C LYS A 39 21.66 11.09 -15.32
N HIS A 40 20.37 10.91 -15.05
CA HIS A 40 19.91 9.94 -14.04
C HIS A 40 20.14 8.49 -14.49
N GLU A 41 19.86 8.14 -15.74
CA GLU A 41 20.12 6.81 -16.28
C GLU A 41 21.60 6.44 -16.20
N PHE A 42 22.51 7.37 -16.52
CA PHE A 42 23.95 7.13 -16.33
C PHE A 42 24.33 6.92 -14.87
N ARG A 43 23.71 7.64 -13.92
CA ARG A 43 23.96 7.44 -12.49
C ARG A 43 23.45 6.06 -12.03
N LEU A 44 22.32 5.60 -12.54
CA LEU A 44 21.76 4.28 -12.23
C LEU A 44 22.59 3.12 -12.78
N GLN A 45 23.27 3.31 -13.92
CA GLN A 45 24.13 2.28 -14.52
C GLN A 45 25.54 2.22 -13.91
N ARG A 46 25.86 3.06 -12.91
CA ARG A 46 27.12 2.94 -12.17
C ARG A 46 27.21 1.57 -11.49
N PHE A 47 28.44 1.08 -11.37
CA PHE A 47 28.73 -0.15 -10.64
C PHE A 47 28.24 -0.04 -9.18
N ASP A 48 28.67 1.02 -8.49
CA ASP A 48 28.20 1.37 -7.16
C ASP A 48 26.88 2.12 -7.21
N LYS A 49 25.76 1.37 -7.23
CA LYS A 49 24.43 1.99 -7.13
C LYS A 49 24.22 2.56 -5.74
N LYS A 50 23.89 3.85 -5.68
CA LYS A 50 23.58 4.56 -4.44
C LYS A 50 22.08 4.78 -4.31
N LEU A 51 21.53 4.55 -3.12
CA LEU A 51 20.12 4.80 -2.83
C LEU A 51 19.72 6.26 -3.14
N LEU A 52 20.61 7.20 -2.80
CA LEU A 52 20.41 8.63 -3.06
C LEU A 52 20.23 8.94 -4.55
N ASP A 53 20.89 8.21 -5.45
CA ASP A 53 20.76 8.44 -6.89
C ASP A 53 19.38 7.99 -7.41
N ILE A 54 18.84 6.89 -6.86
CA ILE A 54 17.48 6.43 -7.16
C ILE A 54 16.45 7.41 -6.60
N LEU A 55 16.60 7.82 -5.33
CA LEU A 55 15.68 8.76 -4.69
C LEU A 55 15.63 10.11 -5.41
N ARG A 56 16.79 10.66 -5.79
CA ARG A 56 16.85 11.89 -6.61
C ARG A 56 16.16 11.72 -7.95
N TYR A 57 16.23 10.52 -8.53
CA TYR A 57 15.56 10.27 -9.80
C TYR A 57 14.04 10.25 -9.61
N ILE A 58 13.56 9.52 -8.60
CA ILE A 58 12.15 9.49 -8.21
C ILE A 58 11.63 10.92 -7.99
N GLU A 59 12.32 11.74 -7.20
CA GLU A 59 11.94 13.13 -6.93
C GLU A 59 11.83 13.97 -8.22
N SER A 60 12.78 13.81 -9.15
CA SER A 60 12.74 14.52 -10.42
C SER A 60 11.56 14.10 -11.31
N GLU A 61 11.24 12.80 -11.36
CA GLU A 61 10.12 12.28 -12.14
C GLU A 61 8.78 12.64 -11.48
N THR A 62 8.67 12.59 -10.15
CA THR A 62 7.47 13.05 -9.42
C THR A 62 7.22 14.55 -9.64
N THR A 63 8.28 15.36 -9.68
CA THR A 63 8.19 16.79 -10.00
C THR A 63 7.70 17.01 -11.44
N LEU A 64 8.27 16.28 -12.40
CA LEU A 64 7.84 16.30 -13.79
C LEU A 64 6.36 15.89 -13.94
N GLU A 65 5.96 14.84 -13.23
CA GLU A 65 4.59 14.35 -13.19
C GLU A 65 3.62 15.42 -12.67
N SER A 66 3.98 16.11 -11.59
CA SER A 66 3.18 17.21 -11.04
C SER A 66 3.03 18.37 -12.01
N ILE A 67 4.12 18.76 -12.70
CA ILE A 67 4.10 19.81 -13.72
C ILE A 67 3.17 19.42 -14.87
N ARG A 68 3.30 18.18 -15.36
CA ARG A 68 2.45 17.63 -16.41
C ARG A 68 0.98 17.68 -15.99
N ASP A 69 0.63 17.16 -14.81
CA ASP A 69 -0.75 17.11 -14.33
C ASP A 69 -1.38 18.51 -14.23
N LYS A 70 -0.62 19.49 -13.73
CA LYS A 70 -1.06 20.90 -13.68
C LYS A 70 -1.32 21.47 -15.08
N ARG A 71 -0.46 21.17 -16.05
CA ARG A 71 -0.59 21.66 -17.43
C ARG A 71 -1.74 21.01 -18.18
N ILE A 72 -1.92 19.69 -18.03
CA ILE A 72 -3.05 18.96 -18.60
C ILE A 72 -4.37 19.56 -18.08
N LYS A 73 -4.48 19.76 -16.76
CA LYS A 73 -5.64 20.42 -16.14
C LYS A 73 -5.86 21.84 -16.66
N LYS A 74 -4.80 22.66 -16.72
CA LYS A 74 -4.88 24.05 -17.20
C LYS A 74 -5.34 24.13 -18.66
N LYS A 75 -4.86 23.22 -19.51
CA LYS A 75 -5.18 23.17 -20.94
C LYS A 75 -6.45 22.36 -21.24
N LYS A 76 -7.11 21.78 -20.23
CA LYS A 76 -8.28 20.89 -20.37
C LYS A 76 -8.05 19.78 -21.40
N LEU A 77 -6.84 19.22 -21.43
CA LEU A 77 -6.50 18.13 -22.34
C LEU A 77 -7.05 16.81 -21.79
N SER A 78 -7.54 15.95 -22.69
CA SER A 78 -7.92 14.58 -22.33
C SER A 78 -6.67 13.78 -21.92
N TYR A 79 -6.85 12.83 -20.99
CA TYR A 79 -5.78 11.94 -20.54
C TYR A 79 -5.45 10.92 -21.64
N CYS A 80 -4.16 10.76 -21.95
CA CYS A 80 -3.68 9.85 -22.98
C CYS A 80 -3.09 8.58 -22.34
N TYR A 81 -3.04 7.49 -23.10
CA TYR A 81 -2.39 6.24 -22.69
C TYR A 81 -0.95 6.45 -22.17
N TYR A 82 -0.19 7.34 -22.84
CA TYR A 82 1.20 7.64 -22.46
C TYR A 82 1.34 8.42 -21.15
N ASP A 83 0.27 9.01 -20.62
CA ASP A 83 0.33 9.75 -19.36
C ASP A 83 0.60 8.80 -18.17
N LYS A 84 0.30 7.49 -18.28
CA LYS A 84 0.63 6.50 -17.24
C LYS A 84 2.12 6.17 -17.16
N ARG A 85 2.90 6.40 -18.23
CA ARG A 85 4.30 5.98 -18.34
C ARG A 85 5.22 6.60 -17.28
N ILE A 86 4.99 7.86 -16.91
CA ILE A 86 5.77 8.51 -15.85
C ILE A 86 5.51 7.82 -14.51
N SER A 87 4.24 7.53 -14.19
CA SER A 87 3.85 6.85 -12.96
C SER A 87 4.40 5.41 -12.92
N GLU A 88 4.26 4.66 -14.02
CA GLU A 88 4.86 3.31 -14.18
C GLU A 88 6.37 3.32 -13.93
N LYS A 89 7.06 4.34 -14.42
CA LYS A 89 8.50 4.49 -14.23
C LYS A 89 8.85 4.78 -12.79
N ILE A 90 8.11 5.66 -12.12
CA ILE A 90 8.29 5.94 -10.69
C ILE A 90 8.10 4.65 -9.88
N VAL A 91 7.05 3.87 -10.15
CA VAL A 91 6.82 2.57 -9.51
C VAL A 91 7.99 1.61 -9.76
N LYS A 92 8.52 1.53 -10.99
CA LYS A 92 9.70 0.71 -11.31
C LYS A 92 10.95 1.12 -10.52
N LEU A 93 11.19 2.42 -10.37
CA LEU A 93 12.30 2.96 -9.58
C LEU A 93 12.15 2.61 -8.09
N TYR A 94 10.93 2.69 -7.54
CA TYR A 94 10.65 2.25 -6.18
C TYR A 94 10.86 0.74 -6.02
N LYS A 95 10.40 -0.09 -6.96
CA LYS A 95 10.65 -1.54 -6.96
C LYS A 95 12.15 -1.85 -6.97
N GLU A 96 12.94 -1.16 -7.80
CA GLU A 96 14.40 -1.30 -7.82
C GLU A 96 15.05 -0.88 -6.49
N ALA A 97 14.58 0.23 -5.89
CA ALA A 97 15.07 0.72 -4.61
C ALA A 97 14.81 -0.27 -3.46
N LEU A 98 13.57 -0.79 -3.37
CA LEU A 98 13.16 -1.78 -2.37
C LEU A 98 13.91 -3.10 -2.56
N TYR A 99 14.07 -3.54 -3.80
CA TYR A 99 14.81 -4.77 -4.12
C TYR A 99 16.27 -4.69 -3.68
N ARG A 100 16.93 -3.55 -3.87
CA ARG A 100 18.37 -3.41 -3.58
C ARG A 100 18.68 -3.02 -2.14
N PHE A 101 17.96 -2.06 -1.56
CA PHE A 101 18.34 -1.43 -0.28
C PHE A 101 17.49 -1.88 0.91
N ASN A 102 16.32 -2.50 0.68
CA ASN A 102 15.42 -3.04 1.70
C ASN A 102 15.05 -2.08 2.87
N ASP A 103 15.19 -0.77 2.69
CA ASP A 103 14.95 0.21 3.76
C ASP A 103 13.45 0.47 3.94
N LYS A 104 12.96 0.34 5.19
CA LYS A 104 11.57 0.60 5.59
C LYS A 104 11.11 2.02 5.22
N LYS A 105 12.02 3.00 5.20
CA LYS A 105 11.68 4.38 4.81
C LYS A 105 11.23 4.50 3.36
N ILE A 106 11.71 3.61 2.49
CA ILE A 106 11.37 3.62 1.06
C ILE A 106 9.93 3.14 0.87
N ILE A 107 9.50 2.11 1.60
CA ILE A 107 8.14 1.58 1.46
C ILE A 107 7.12 2.62 1.91
N VAL A 108 7.36 3.33 3.01
CA VAL A 108 6.49 4.42 3.49
C VAL A 108 6.34 5.50 2.41
N LYS A 109 7.45 5.98 1.83
CA LYS A 109 7.41 6.98 0.76
C LYS A 109 6.65 6.50 -0.48
N PHE A 110 6.82 5.22 -0.83
CA PHE A 110 6.11 4.61 -1.94
C PHE A 110 4.60 4.54 -1.66
N THR A 111 4.20 4.13 -0.46
CA THR A 111 2.80 4.08 -0.01
C THR A 111 2.14 5.45 -0.16
N ASP A 112 2.76 6.50 0.39
CA ASP A 112 2.24 7.87 0.31
C ASP A 112 2.05 8.32 -1.15
N TYR A 113 3.00 7.98 -2.02
CA TYR A 113 2.92 8.27 -3.45
C TYR A 113 1.77 7.50 -4.13
N ALA A 114 1.66 6.20 -3.87
CA ALA A 114 0.67 5.33 -4.49
C ALA A 114 -0.76 5.71 -4.08
N ILE A 115 -0.99 6.01 -2.80
CA ILE A 115 -2.28 6.46 -2.28
C ILE A 115 -2.67 7.78 -2.94
N LYS A 116 -1.76 8.76 -2.95
CA LYS A 116 -2.01 10.08 -3.57
C LYS A 116 -2.37 10.00 -5.05
N LYS A 117 -1.89 8.97 -5.74
CA LYS A 117 -2.12 8.75 -7.18
C LYS A 117 -3.23 7.76 -7.50
N GLY A 118 -3.79 7.05 -6.52
CA GLY A 118 -4.77 6.00 -6.74
C GLY A 118 -4.20 4.75 -7.42
N LEU A 119 -2.91 4.46 -7.23
CA LEU A 119 -2.22 3.30 -7.83
C LEU A 119 -2.40 2.03 -6.97
N HIS A 120 -3.64 1.63 -6.73
CA HIS A 120 -3.96 0.55 -5.79
C HIS A 120 -3.44 -0.82 -6.24
N ALA A 121 -3.51 -1.12 -7.54
CA ALA A 121 -3.01 -2.39 -8.08
C ALA A 121 -1.48 -2.53 -7.92
N ASP A 122 -0.73 -1.46 -8.26
CA ASP A 122 0.72 -1.43 -8.08
C ASP A 122 1.12 -1.50 -6.61
N LEU A 123 0.34 -0.87 -5.72
CA LEU A 123 0.56 -0.92 -4.28
C LEU A 123 0.50 -2.36 -3.76
N LYS A 124 -0.53 -3.12 -4.13
CA LYS A 124 -0.68 -4.53 -3.72
C LYS A 124 0.48 -5.39 -4.20
N ASP A 125 0.88 -5.22 -5.46
CA ASP A 125 2.00 -5.97 -6.05
C ASP A 125 3.33 -5.67 -5.34
N VAL A 126 3.60 -4.38 -5.08
CA VAL A 126 4.81 -3.98 -4.33
C VAL A 126 4.76 -4.49 -2.90
N TYR A 127 3.61 -4.45 -2.23
CA TYR A 127 3.47 -5.00 -0.88
C TYR A 127 3.69 -6.51 -0.86
N ALA A 128 3.08 -7.26 -1.78
CA ALA A 128 3.23 -8.71 -1.86
C ALA A 128 4.69 -9.10 -2.09
N THR A 129 5.39 -8.43 -3.00
CA THR A 129 6.81 -8.68 -3.29
C THR A 129 7.72 -8.27 -2.14
N TYR A 130 7.48 -7.13 -1.50
CA TYR A 130 8.28 -6.63 -0.38
C TYR A 130 8.09 -7.46 0.90
N CYS A 131 6.86 -7.79 1.28
CA CYS A 131 6.58 -8.65 2.43
C CYS A 131 7.10 -10.08 2.23
N SER A 132 7.03 -10.61 1.00
CA SER A 132 7.57 -11.96 0.71
C SER A 132 9.10 -12.01 0.84
N LYS A 133 9.79 -10.88 0.72
CA LYS A 133 11.24 -10.78 0.97
C LYS A 133 11.56 -10.69 2.47
N ASN A 134 10.69 -10.05 3.24
CA ASN A 134 10.87 -9.77 4.67
C ASN A 134 9.88 -10.58 5.51
N LEU A 135 9.99 -11.91 5.46
CA LEU A 135 9.01 -12.83 6.07
C LEU A 135 8.89 -12.63 7.59
N GLY A 136 10.02 -12.44 8.28
CA GLY A 136 10.07 -12.33 9.75
C GLY A 136 9.74 -10.96 10.34
N ASP A 137 9.49 -9.94 9.50
CA ASP A 137 9.21 -8.58 9.98
C ASP A 137 7.70 -8.40 10.20
N ALA A 138 7.19 -8.85 11.35
CA ALA A 138 5.77 -8.81 11.66
C ALA A 138 5.17 -7.38 11.68
N GLU A 139 5.97 -6.37 12.04
CA GLU A 139 5.54 -4.97 11.99
C GLU A 139 5.27 -4.50 10.56
N LEU A 140 6.07 -4.97 9.60
CA LEU A 140 5.87 -4.65 8.19
C LEU A 140 4.54 -5.22 7.67
N TRP A 141 4.19 -6.45 8.05
CA TRP A 141 2.91 -7.06 7.69
C TRP A 141 1.74 -6.23 8.22
N ILE A 142 1.82 -5.78 9.49
CA ILE A 142 0.82 -4.90 10.11
C ILE A 142 0.72 -3.58 9.34
N PHE A 143 1.86 -2.93 9.05
CA PHE A 143 1.90 -1.67 8.31
C PHE A 143 1.22 -1.79 6.94
N CYS A 144 1.59 -2.81 6.15
CA CYS A 144 1.01 -3.03 4.82
C CYS A 144 -0.49 -3.30 4.89
N ALA A 145 -0.95 -4.11 5.85
CA ALA A 145 -2.36 -4.45 6.00
C ALA A 145 -3.21 -3.24 6.43
N ILE A 146 -2.76 -2.48 7.44
CA ILE A 146 -3.45 -1.24 7.86
C ILE A 146 -3.54 -0.24 6.71
N LYS A 147 -2.47 -0.08 5.93
CA LYS A 147 -2.48 0.83 4.77
C LYS A 147 -3.40 0.37 3.63
N LEU A 148 -3.64 -0.93 3.47
CA LEU A 148 -4.65 -1.44 2.54
C LEU A 148 -6.07 -1.19 3.07
N TYR A 149 -6.27 -1.31 4.37
CA TYR A 149 -7.55 -0.99 5.01
C TYR A 149 -7.91 0.51 4.88
N GLU A 150 -6.95 1.42 5.04
CA GLU A 150 -7.15 2.87 4.82
C GLU A 150 -7.61 3.22 3.39
N ILE A 151 -7.36 2.33 2.42
CA ILE A 151 -7.75 2.46 1.01
C ILE A 151 -9.13 1.83 0.74
N ASP A 152 -9.82 1.35 1.78
CA ASP A 152 -11.06 0.57 1.72
C ASP A 152 -10.91 -0.80 1.04
N ASP A 153 -9.70 -1.35 1.00
CA ASP A 153 -9.42 -2.68 0.47
C ASP A 153 -9.36 -3.74 1.58
N ILE A 154 -10.54 -4.08 2.10
CA ILE A 154 -10.69 -4.97 3.25
C ILE A 154 -10.17 -6.37 2.94
N ASP A 155 -10.46 -6.92 1.75
CA ASP A 155 -10.05 -8.28 1.37
C ASP A 155 -8.53 -8.42 1.26
N SER A 156 -7.86 -7.43 0.66
CA SER A 156 -6.40 -7.46 0.56
C SER A 156 -5.73 -7.27 1.92
N SER A 157 -6.33 -6.44 2.79
CA SER A 157 -5.89 -6.27 4.17
C SER A 157 -5.99 -7.59 4.95
N ARG A 158 -7.17 -8.26 4.90
CA ARG A 158 -7.40 -9.59 5.50
C ARG A 158 -6.38 -10.61 5.02
N ALA A 159 -6.17 -10.70 3.70
CA ALA A 159 -5.21 -11.63 3.12
C ALA A 159 -3.78 -11.39 3.62
N MET A 160 -3.37 -10.12 3.79
CA MET A 160 -2.07 -9.77 4.34
C MET A 160 -1.94 -10.16 5.81
N PHE A 161 -2.96 -9.89 6.63
CA PHE A 161 -2.97 -10.31 8.03
C PHE A 161 -2.92 -11.83 8.17
N LEU A 162 -3.79 -12.57 7.48
CA LEU A 162 -3.80 -14.04 7.54
C LEU A 162 -2.45 -14.64 7.11
N LYS A 163 -1.83 -14.11 6.05
CA LYS A 163 -0.49 -14.53 5.63
C LYS A 163 0.58 -14.18 6.68
N GLY A 164 0.48 -13.00 7.29
CA GLY A 164 1.35 -12.55 8.37
C GLY A 164 1.27 -13.42 9.62
N ILE A 165 0.06 -13.80 10.07
CA ILE A 165 -0.17 -14.69 11.22
C ILE A 165 0.47 -16.05 10.95
N ARG A 166 0.25 -16.61 9.75
CA ARG A 166 0.79 -17.92 9.38
C ARG A 166 2.32 -17.96 9.38
N LEU A 167 2.97 -16.86 8.99
CA LEU A 167 4.43 -16.77 8.94
C LEU A 167 5.05 -16.45 10.32
N ASN A 168 4.33 -15.70 11.15
CA ASN A 168 4.80 -15.22 12.46
C ASN A 168 3.80 -15.59 13.57
N PRO A 169 3.63 -16.89 13.89
CA PRO A 169 2.61 -17.34 14.84
C PRO A 169 2.85 -16.86 16.28
N GLU A 170 4.11 -16.63 16.66
CA GLU A 170 4.51 -16.17 18.00
C GLU A 170 4.20 -14.67 18.23
N TYR A 171 4.05 -13.88 17.16
CA TYR A 171 3.88 -12.44 17.28
C TYR A 171 2.40 -12.07 17.49
N HIS A 172 1.95 -12.13 18.74
CA HIS A 172 0.54 -11.92 19.11
C HIS A 172 -0.01 -10.55 18.70
N ARG A 173 0.84 -9.51 18.59
CA ARG A 173 0.39 -8.17 18.20
C ARG A 173 -0.27 -8.16 16.82
N LEU A 174 0.14 -9.03 15.90
CA LEU A 174 -0.47 -9.12 14.58
C LEU A 174 -1.94 -9.59 14.65
N ARG A 175 -2.27 -10.48 15.58
CA ARG A 175 -3.65 -10.91 15.83
C ARG A 175 -4.48 -9.81 16.49
N ILE A 176 -3.89 -9.04 17.42
CA ILE A 176 -4.55 -7.88 18.04
C ILE A 176 -4.94 -6.85 16.98
N GLU A 177 -4.00 -6.49 16.10
CA GLU A 177 -4.25 -5.51 15.04
C GLU A 177 -5.25 -6.05 14.00
N PHE A 178 -5.21 -7.35 13.69
CA PHE A 178 -6.19 -7.96 12.81
C PHE A 178 -7.60 -7.93 13.40
N PHE A 179 -7.75 -8.33 14.67
CA PHE A 179 -9.01 -8.24 15.40
C PHE A 179 -9.54 -6.79 15.47
N ARG A 180 -8.65 -5.84 15.78
CA ARG A 180 -8.97 -4.42 15.80
C ARG A 180 -9.52 -3.94 14.45
N MET A 181 -8.89 -4.33 13.34
CA MET A 181 -9.35 -3.98 11.99
C MET A 181 -10.73 -4.57 11.67
N GLU A 182 -11.00 -5.82 12.06
CA GLU A 182 -12.32 -6.44 11.85
C GLU A 182 -13.41 -5.74 12.67
N VAL A 183 -13.14 -5.42 13.94
CA VAL A 183 -14.07 -4.67 14.79
C VAL A 183 -14.40 -3.30 14.17
N PHE A 184 -13.39 -2.57 13.68
CA PHE A 184 -13.63 -1.31 12.97
C PHE A 184 -14.41 -1.49 11.66
N SER A 185 -14.20 -2.59 10.95
CA SER A 185 -14.97 -2.92 9.74
C SER A 185 -16.44 -3.14 10.05
N ILE A 186 -16.75 -3.87 11.13
CA ILE A 186 -18.11 -4.09 11.61
C ILE A 186 -18.76 -2.75 11.99
N LEU A 187 -18.06 -1.91 12.76
CA LEU A 187 -18.55 -0.58 13.14
C LEU A 187 -18.88 0.29 11.91
N LYS A 188 -18.00 0.30 10.91
CA LYS A 188 -18.22 1.03 9.67
C LYS A 188 -19.51 0.57 8.96
N ILE A 189 -19.77 -0.73 8.97
CA ILE A 189 -20.96 -1.32 8.32
C ILE A 189 -22.24 -0.98 9.12
N LEU A 190 -22.21 -1.08 10.45
CA LEU A 190 -23.32 -0.67 11.32
C LEU A 190 -23.65 0.82 11.14
N GLU A 191 -22.64 1.68 11.07
CA GLU A 191 -22.85 3.10 10.80
C GLU A 191 -23.47 3.36 9.42
N THR A 192 -23.07 2.59 8.39
CA THR A 192 -23.69 2.71 7.06
C THR A 192 -25.12 2.22 7.04
N ASN A 193 -25.43 1.11 7.71
CA ASN A 193 -26.77 0.53 7.74
C ASN A 193 -27.73 1.44 8.50
N LYS A 194 -27.29 2.03 9.63
CA LYS A 194 -28.03 3.07 10.36
C LYS A 194 -28.34 4.30 9.51
N LYS A 195 -27.40 4.73 8.64
CA LYS A 195 -27.63 5.85 7.71
C LYS A 195 -28.62 5.50 6.60
N LEU A 196 -28.65 4.23 6.19
CA LEU A 196 -29.53 3.74 5.12
C LEU A 196 -30.91 3.30 5.63
N GLY A 197 -31.10 3.17 6.95
CA GLY A 197 -32.36 2.75 7.57
C GLY A 197 -32.68 1.27 7.33
N ILE A 198 -31.65 0.44 7.14
CA ILE A 198 -31.77 -1.02 6.94
C ILE A 198 -31.70 -1.68 8.32
N GLU A 199 -32.63 -2.59 8.61
CA GLU A 199 -32.58 -3.44 9.81
C GLU A 199 -31.54 -4.56 9.60
N ASP A 200 -30.65 -4.73 10.59
CA ASP A 200 -29.49 -5.62 10.53
C ASP A 200 -29.87 -7.08 10.81
N ASP A 201 -30.59 -7.73 9.90
CA ASP A 201 -31.04 -9.12 10.05
C ASP A 201 -29.88 -10.15 10.06
N ASN A 202 -28.65 -9.77 9.70
CA ASN A 202 -27.49 -10.66 9.55
C ASN A 202 -26.31 -10.34 10.50
N ALA A 203 -26.60 -9.91 11.72
CA ALA A 203 -25.59 -9.58 12.75
C ALA A 203 -24.61 -10.74 13.07
N GLU A 204 -25.05 -11.98 12.92
CA GLU A 204 -24.22 -13.17 13.21
C GLU A 204 -23.09 -13.39 12.19
N ASP A 205 -23.37 -13.22 10.90
CA ASP A 205 -22.37 -13.35 9.84
C ASP A 205 -21.30 -12.25 9.92
N MET A 206 -21.72 -11.06 10.33
CA MET A 206 -20.86 -9.88 10.48
C MET A 206 -19.83 -10.05 11.59
N THR A 207 -20.21 -10.71 12.68
CA THR A 207 -19.34 -10.91 13.85
C THR A 207 -18.50 -12.19 13.78
N PHE A 208 -18.83 -13.11 12.87
CA PHE A 208 -18.22 -14.44 12.78
C PHE A 208 -16.69 -14.42 12.63
N ILE A 209 -16.17 -13.59 11.71
CA ILE A 209 -14.72 -13.52 11.44
C ILE A 209 -13.97 -13.01 12.68
N ALA A 210 -14.44 -11.92 13.28
CA ALA A 210 -13.84 -11.35 14.49
C ALA A 210 -13.88 -12.33 15.67
N TYR A 211 -14.98 -13.06 15.82
CA TYR A 211 -15.13 -14.07 16.87
C TYR A 211 -14.21 -15.27 16.69
N ASN A 212 -14.03 -15.77 15.46
CA ASN A 212 -13.10 -16.86 15.18
C ASN A 212 -11.66 -16.46 15.46
N ILE A 213 -11.26 -15.24 15.09
CA ILE A 213 -9.93 -14.72 15.44
C ILE A 213 -9.73 -14.72 16.95
N TYR A 214 -10.76 -14.32 17.71
CA TYR A 214 -10.70 -14.34 19.17
C TYR A 214 -10.57 -15.76 19.73
N LEU A 215 -11.31 -16.74 19.20
CA LEU A 215 -11.18 -18.14 19.59
C LEU A 215 -9.79 -18.71 19.28
N ASP A 216 -9.27 -18.47 18.08
CA ASP A 216 -7.91 -18.88 17.69
C ASP A 216 -6.86 -18.27 18.63
N THR A 217 -7.06 -17.03 19.07
CA THR A 217 -6.15 -16.38 20.02
C THR A 217 -6.24 -16.97 21.42
N LEU A 218 -7.44 -17.39 21.87
CA LEU A 218 -7.65 -18.05 23.16
C LEU A 218 -7.02 -19.44 23.20
N GLU A 219 -7.04 -20.18 22.08
CA GLU A 219 -6.45 -21.52 22.01
C GLU A 219 -4.92 -21.50 21.97
N ILE A 220 -4.34 -20.46 21.34
CA ILE A 220 -2.89 -20.37 21.15
C ILE A 220 -2.21 -19.61 22.29
N CYS A 221 -2.91 -18.72 23.01
CA CYS A 221 -2.29 -17.72 23.88
C CYS A 221 -2.74 -17.82 25.34
N GLU A 222 -1.84 -18.24 26.24
CA GLU A 222 -2.05 -18.19 27.70
C GLU A 222 -1.82 -16.78 28.31
N ASN A 223 -1.40 -15.81 27.49
CA ASN A 223 -1.01 -14.48 27.97
C ASN A 223 -2.24 -13.60 28.25
N LYS A 224 -2.62 -13.54 29.53
CA LYS A 224 -3.77 -12.77 30.04
C LYS A 224 -3.81 -11.30 29.58
N LYS A 225 -2.66 -10.69 29.27
CA LYS A 225 -2.59 -9.29 28.78
C LYS A 225 -3.18 -9.12 27.38
N VAL A 226 -2.95 -10.07 26.48
CA VAL A 226 -3.45 -10.02 25.09
C VAL A 226 -4.96 -10.20 25.09
N ILE A 227 -5.47 -11.13 25.90
CA ILE A 227 -6.89 -11.37 26.06
C ILE A 227 -7.57 -10.13 26.65
N ALA A 228 -6.97 -9.48 27.65
CA ALA A 228 -7.49 -8.24 28.21
C ALA A 228 -7.60 -7.12 27.16
N GLU A 229 -6.57 -6.91 26.33
CA GLU A 229 -6.60 -5.91 25.25
C GLU A 229 -7.68 -6.22 24.20
N MET A 230 -7.85 -7.49 23.82
CA MET A 230 -8.93 -7.90 22.90
C MET A 230 -10.32 -7.72 23.50
N THR A 231 -10.49 -8.02 24.80
CA THR A 231 -11.76 -7.78 25.49
C THR A 231 -12.07 -6.29 25.59
N GLU A 232 -11.07 -5.43 25.72
CA GLU A 232 -11.27 -3.98 25.69
C GLU A 232 -11.68 -3.50 24.30
N ILE A 233 -11.01 -3.96 23.25
CA ILE A 233 -11.36 -3.65 21.86
C ILE A 233 -12.78 -4.14 21.51
N SER A 234 -13.19 -5.30 22.05
CA SER A 234 -14.52 -5.86 21.80
C SER A 234 -15.67 -5.01 22.35
N LYS A 235 -15.44 -4.18 23.38
CA LYS A 235 -16.47 -3.33 23.99
C LYS A 235 -17.08 -2.33 23.01
N CYS A 236 -16.38 -2.02 21.91
CA CYS A 236 -16.90 -1.14 20.89
C CYS A 236 -18.11 -1.74 20.14
N VAL A 237 -18.30 -3.07 20.17
CA VAL A 237 -19.43 -3.76 19.54
C VAL A 237 -20.13 -4.63 20.58
N GLU A 238 -21.31 -4.21 21.03
CA GLU A 238 -22.05 -4.84 22.14
C GLU A 238 -22.32 -6.33 21.90
N GLU A 239 -22.73 -6.71 20.69
CA GLU A 239 -23.03 -8.11 20.32
C GLU A 239 -21.78 -9.01 20.35
N LEU A 240 -20.65 -8.49 19.88
CA LEU A 240 -19.37 -9.18 19.90
C LEU A 240 -18.87 -9.33 21.35
N HIS A 241 -19.03 -8.27 22.16
CA HIS A 241 -18.65 -8.30 23.57
C HIS A 241 -19.48 -9.33 24.37
N CYS A 242 -20.78 -9.43 24.12
CA CYS A 242 -21.66 -10.43 24.73
C CYS A 242 -21.27 -11.87 24.33
N LYS A 243 -20.92 -12.12 23.06
CA LYS A 243 -20.43 -13.43 22.60
C LYS A 243 -19.08 -13.79 23.23
N ILE A 244 -18.16 -12.84 23.33
CA ILE A 244 -16.83 -13.02 23.93
C ILE A 244 -16.92 -13.27 25.44
N THR A 245 -17.70 -12.46 26.16
CA THR A 245 -17.87 -12.64 27.61
C THR A 245 -18.55 -13.96 27.95
N SER A 246 -19.60 -14.35 27.22
CA SER A 246 -20.26 -15.65 27.43
C SER A 246 -19.37 -16.86 27.14
N THR A 247 -18.36 -16.75 26.27
CA THR A 247 -17.38 -17.83 26.05
C THR A 247 -16.29 -17.89 27.11
N VAL A 248 -15.82 -16.73 27.59
CA VAL A 248 -14.86 -16.67 28.71
C VAL A 248 -15.47 -17.29 29.97
N TYR A 249 -16.74 -17.00 30.26
CA TYR A 249 -17.48 -17.59 31.40
C TYR A 249 -17.74 -19.11 31.27
N LYS A 250 -17.69 -19.70 30.06
CA LYS A 250 -17.84 -21.16 29.85
C LYS A 250 -16.54 -21.95 29.93
N LYS A 251 -15.38 -21.27 29.88
CA LYS A 251 -14.04 -21.89 29.95
C LYS A 251 -13.34 -21.71 31.31
N CYS A 252 -13.87 -20.86 32.21
CA CYS A 252 -13.49 -20.81 33.63
C CYS A 252 -14.34 -21.78 34.45
#